data_AF-N9M0F9-F1
#
_entry.id   AF-N9M0F9-F1
#
_cell.length_a   1.000
_cell.length_b   1.000
_cell.length_c   1.000
_cell.angle_alpha   90.00
_cell.angle_beta   90.00
_cell.angle_gamma   90.00
#
_symmetry.space_group_name_H-M   'P 1'
#
loop_
_entity.id
_entity.type
_entity.pdbx_description
1 polymer ?
#
loop_
_entity_poly.entity_id
_entity_poly.type
_entity_poly.pdbx_seq_one_letter_code
_entity_poly.pdbx_strand_id
1 'polypeptide(L)'
;MKFLAKGEWKRKKHGPEYRRQWRKLHMGIDAKILQIRAVQLTTNNVSDSQVPSDLLNQIPQDEQIDSVYTNAAYNTKQCREVIADRQAHVVIPPRKTVN
;
A
#
# COMPACT_ATOMS: atom_id res chain seq x y z
N MET A 1 2.21 31.68 -8.10
CA MET A 1 3.04 30.59 -7.53
C MET A 1 3.01 29.39 -8.47
N LYS A 2 4.14 28.75 -8.78
CA LYS A 2 4.23 27.61 -9.72
C LYS A 2 4.70 26.37 -8.95
N PHE A 3 3.84 25.35 -8.83
CA PHE A 3 4.20 24.07 -8.21
C PHE A 3 4.92 23.23 -9.25
N LEU A 4 6.23 23.00 -9.04
CA LEU A 4 7.00 22.09 -9.89
C LEU A 4 6.55 20.65 -9.65
N ALA A 5 6.42 19.87 -10.72
CA ALA A 5 6.22 18.44 -10.59
C ALA A 5 7.39 17.81 -9.82
N LYS A 6 7.15 16.72 -9.07
CA LYS A 6 8.16 16.04 -8.22
C LYS A 6 9.49 15.78 -8.93
N GLY A 7 9.46 15.52 -10.24
CA GLY A 7 10.65 15.31 -11.07
C GLY A 7 11.45 16.60 -11.34
N GLU A 8 10.78 17.72 -11.56
CA GLU A 8 11.41 19.02 -11.84
C GLU A 8 12.09 19.60 -10.61
N TRP A 9 11.43 19.53 -9.45
CA TRP A 9 12.03 19.99 -8.18
C TRP A 9 13.24 19.15 -7.79
N LYS A 10 13.19 17.82 -7.96
CA LYS A 10 14.30 16.92 -7.61
C LYS A 10 15.51 17.07 -8.52
N ARG A 11 15.29 17.24 -9.83
CA ARG A 11 16.37 17.54 -10.80
C ARG A 11 17.07 18.85 -10.47
N LYS A 12 16.31 19.87 -10.04
CA LYS A 12 16.86 21.16 -9.59
C LYS A 12 17.68 21.04 -8.29
N LYS A 13 17.36 20.09 -7.41
CA LYS A 13 18.04 19.91 -6.10
C LYS A 13 19.26 18.99 -6.12
N HIS A 14 19.32 18.00 -6.99
CA HIS A 14 20.32 16.91 -6.89
C HIS A 14 21.12 16.63 -8.16
N GLY A 15 20.92 17.41 -9.23
CA GLY A 15 21.64 17.21 -10.49
C GLY A 15 21.16 15.99 -11.30
N PRO A 16 21.71 15.80 -12.51
CA PRO A 16 21.28 14.78 -13.47
C PRO A 16 21.77 13.35 -13.17
N GLU A 17 22.71 13.15 -12.24
CA GLU A 17 23.39 11.86 -12.04
C GLU A 17 23.13 11.24 -10.67
N TYR A 18 21.95 10.66 -10.49
CA TYR A 18 21.76 9.49 -9.64
C TYR A 18 20.46 8.79 -10.02
N ARG A 19 20.54 7.58 -10.60
CA ARG A 19 19.35 6.77 -10.91
C ARG A 19 18.76 6.24 -9.59
N ARG A 20 17.99 7.07 -8.87
CA ARG A 20 17.31 6.67 -7.63
C ARG A 20 16.35 5.52 -7.95
N GLN A 21 16.70 4.31 -7.52
CA GLN A 21 15.74 3.22 -7.43
C GLN A 21 14.88 3.46 -6.20
N TRP A 22 13.62 3.87 -6.40
CA TRP A 22 12.67 3.88 -5.28
C TRP A 22 12.25 2.43 -4.97
N ARG A 23 11.94 2.19 -3.70
CA ARG A 23 11.27 0.99 -3.21
C ARG A 23 9.92 1.42 -2.65
N LYS A 24 8.94 0.52 -2.67
CA LYS A 24 7.64 0.73 -2.03
C LYS A 24 7.65 0.00 -0.70
N LEU A 25 7.26 0.70 0.36
CA LEU A 25 7.05 0.11 1.68
C LEU A 25 5.54 -0.04 1.88
N HIS A 26 5.10 -1.27 2.08
CA HIS A 26 3.72 -1.62 2.38
C HIS A 26 3.65 -2.03 3.85
N MET A 27 2.68 -1.51 4.59
CA MET A 27 2.54 -1.76 6.03
C MET A 27 1.08 -2.05 6.37
N GLY A 28 0.85 -3.11 7.14
CA GLY A 28 -0.41 -3.38 7.82
C GLY A 28 -0.34 -2.90 9.26
N ILE A 29 -1.27 -2.04 9.66
CA ILE A 29 -1.34 -1.47 11.02
C ILE A 29 -2.68 -1.86 11.62
N ASP A 30 -2.67 -2.37 12.84
CA ASP A 30 -3.88 -2.60 13.61
C ASP A 30 -4.53 -1.26 13.97
N ALA A 31 -5.78 -1.05 13.55
CA ALA A 31 -6.47 0.22 13.73
C ALA A 31 -6.87 0.51 15.20
N LYS A 32 -6.98 -0.51 16.06
CA LYS A 32 -7.39 -0.38 17.46
C LYS A 32 -6.18 -0.08 18.35
N ILE A 33 -5.11 -0.84 18.20
CA ILE A 33 -3.92 -0.77 19.08
C ILE A 33 -2.72 -0.04 18.46
N LEU A 34 -2.82 0.37 17.19
CA LEU A 34 -1.81 1.12 16.44
C LEU A 34 -0.46 0.39 16.29
N GLN A 35 -0.46 -0.94 16.40
CA GLN A 35 0.73 -1.75 16.20
C GLN A 35 0.92 -2.09 14.72
N ILE A 36 2.17 -2.09 14.27
CA ILE A 36 2.53 -2.62 12.95
C ILE A 36 2.44 -4.14 13.02
N ARG A 37 1.60 -4.73 12.17
CA ARG A 37 1.35 -6.19 12.15
C ARG A 37 2.00 -6.89 10.96
N ALA A 38 2.27 -6.14 9.88
CA ALA A 38 2.90 -6.67 8.68
C ALA A 38 3.70 -5.57 7.97
N VAL A 39 4.83 -5.93 7.37
CA VAL A 39 5.65 -5.04 6.56
C VAL A 39 6.17 -5.78 5.33
N GLN A 40 6.05 -5.15 4.16
CA GLN A 40 6.63 -5.67 2.93
C GLN A 40 7.35 -4.56 2.16
N LEU A 41 8.61 -4.78 1.80
CA LEU A 41 9.38 -3.88 0.95
C LEU A 41 9.47 -4.45 -0.46
N THR A 42 9.01 -3.71 -1.46
CA THR A 42 9.05 -4.14 -2.86
C THR A 42 9.79 -3.16 -3.75
N THR A 43 10.21 -3.62 -4.92
CA THR A 43 10.73 -2.77 -5.99
C THR A 43 9.59 -2.05 -6.71
N ASN A 44 9.88 -0.93 -7.37
CA ASN A 44 8.84 -0.12 -8.04
C ASN A 44 8.05 -0.85 -9.14
N ASN A 45 8.60 -1.91 -9.72
CA ASN A 45 7.96 -2.71 -10.77
C ASN A 45 6.96 -3.73 -10.23
N VAL A 46 6.87 -3.94 -8.92
CA VAL A 46 5.85 -4.78 -8.30
C VAL A 46 4.56 -3.99 -8.21
N SER A 47 3.46 -4.55 -8.73
CA SER A 47 2.13 -3.95 -8.61
C SER A 47 1.63 -4.11 -7.17
N ASP A 48 0.97 -3.09 -6.63
CA ASP A 48 0.45 -3.11 -5.26
C ASP A 48 -0.51 -4.29 -5.06
N SER A 49 -1.24 -4.69 -6.11
CA SER A 49 -2.15 -5.84 -6.09
C SER A 49 -1.50 -7.20 -5.84
N GLN A 50 -0.18 -7.35 -6.02
CA GLN A 50 0.55 -8.60 -5.83
C GLN A 50 1.00 -8.81 -4.37
N VAL A 51 0.96 -7.75 -3.57
CA VAL A 51 1.53 -7.71 -2.21
C VAL A 51 0.60 -8.20 -1.08
N PRO A 52 -0.75 -8.18 -1.17
CA PRO A 52 -1.64 -8.49 -0.04
C PRO A 52 -1.41 -9.85 0.59
N SER A 53 -1.13 -10.89 -0.20
CA SER A 53 -0.92 -12.24 0.32
C SER A 53 0.28 -12.28 1.26
N ASP A 54 1.43 -11.75 0.82
CA ASP A 54 2.66 -11.70 1.61
C ASP A 54 2.51 -10.87 2.88
N LEU A 55 1.69 -9.81 2.85
CA LEU A 55 1.39 -9.01 4.04
C LEU A 55 0.47 -9.75 5.02
N LEU A 56 -0.65 -10.29 4.56
CA LEU A 56 -1.64 -10.92 5.45
C LEU A 56 -1.11 -12.22 6.07
N ASN A 57 -0.19 -12.91 5.39
CA ASN A 57 0.47 -14.11 5.92
C ASN A 57 1.44 -13.83 7.07
N GLN A 58 1.81 -12.57 7.32
CA GLN A 58 2.60 -12.18 8.49
C GLN A 58 1.74 -12.06 9.76
N ILE A 59 0.42 -11.94 9.61
CA ILE A 59 -0.53 -11.95 10.72
C ILE A 59 -0.84 -13.43 11.04
N PRO A 60 -0.75 -13.86 12.32
CA PRO A 60 -1.08 -15.23 12.72
C PRO A 60 -2.44 -15.67 12.19
N GLN A 61 -2.54 -16.92 11.72
CA GLN A 61 -3.76 -17.40 11.06
C GLN A 61 -4.95 -17.52 12.03
N ASP A 62 -4.67 -17.81 13.29
CA ASP A 62 -5.61 -17.88 14.41
C ASP A 62 -6.08 -16.49 14.89
N GLU A 63 -5.41 -15.42 14.44
CA GLU A 63 -5.85 -14.06 14.68
C GLU A 63 -6.87 -13.63 13.61
N GLN A 64 -8.06 -13.25 14.07
CA GLN A 64 -9.15 -12.79 13.20
C GLN A 64 -8.91 -11.36 12.72
N ILE A 65 -9.07 -11.15 11.41
CA ILE A 65 -9.05 -9.83 10.79
C ILE A 65 -10.50 -9.44 10.46
N ASP A 66 -11.05 -8.47 11.18
CA ASP A 66 -12.44 -8.02 10.95
C ASP A 66 -12.58 -7.35 9.57
N SER A 67 -11.68 -6.44 9.25
CA SER A 67 -11.74 -5.64 8.03
C SER A 67 -10.36 -5.14 7.61
N VAL A 68 -10.13 -5.09 6.30
CA VAL A 68 -8.91 -4.54 5.69
C VAL A 68 -9.25 -3.24 4.99
N TYR A 69 -8.73 -2.13 5.51
CA TYR A 69 -8.85 -0.81 4.92
C TYR A 69 -7.73 -0.58 3.92
N THR A 70 -8.07 -0.34 2.66
CA THR A 70 -7.09 -0.14 1.59
C THR A 70 -7.52 0.97 0.64
N ASN A 71 -6.61 1.42 -0.23
CA ASN A 71 -6.94 2.37 -1.29
C ASN A 71 -7.37 1.64 -2.57
N ALA A 72 -7.76 2.41 -3.59
CA ALA A 72 -8.21 1.86 -4.86
C ALA A 72 -7.15 1.02 -5.62
N ALA A 73 -5.85 1.12 -5.29
CA ALA A 73 -4.82 0.28 -5.93
C ALA A 73 -4.94 -1.20 -5.54
N TYR A 74 -5.57 -1.49 -4.39
CA TYR A 74 -5.89 -2.84 -3.94
C TYR A 74 -7.30 -3.29 -4.34
N ASN A 75 -7.98 -2.53 -5.20
CA ASN A 75 -9.34 -2.83 -5.64
C ASN A 75 -9.38 -3.83 -6.81
N THR A 76 -8.60 -4.90 -6.75
CA THR A 76 -8.57 -5.95 -7.79
C THR A 76 -9.32 -7.20 -7.33
N LYS A 77 -9.71 -8.08 -8.25
CA LYS A 77 -10.33 -9.37 -7.91
C LYS A 77 -9.40 -10.21 -7.03
N GLN A 78 -8.14 -10.32 -7.40
CA GLN A 78 -7.12 -11.06 -6.65
C GLN A 78 -6.96 -10.54 -5.22
N CYS A 79 -6.89 -9.22 -5.02
CA CYS A 79 -6.79 -8.68 -3.66
C CYS A 79 -8.04 -9.01 -2.82
N ARG A 80 -9.23 -8.96 -3.42
CA ARG A 80 -10.47 -9.30 -2.72
C ARG A 80 -10.52 -10.77 -2.33
N GLU A 81 -10.05 -11.67 -3.20
CA GLU A 81 -9.96 -13.11 -2.91
C GLU A 81 -9.01 -13.36 -1.72
N VAL A 82 -7.81 -12.80 -1.74
CA VAL A 82 -6.84 -12.93 -0.64
C VAL A 82 -7.40 -12.42 0.70
N ILE A 83 -8.14 -11.31 0.68
CA ILE A 83 -8.79 -10.76 1.88
C ILE A 83 -9.95 -11.67 2.34
N ALA A 84 -10.73 -12.20 1.40
CA ALA A 84 -11.83 -13.11 1.68
C ALA A 84 -11.35 -14.48 2.21
N ASP A 85 -10.19 -14.96 1.78
CA ASP A 85 -9.55 -16.18 2.31
C ASP A 85 -9.18 -16.04 3.79
N ARG A 86 -8.90 -14.81 4.24
CA ARG A 86 -8.74 -14.45 5.67
C ARG A 86 -10.07 -14.12 6.35
N GLN A 87 -11.20 -14.38 5.69
CA GLN A 87 -12.56 -14.13 6.15
C GLN A 87 -12.81 -12.66 6.55
N ALA A 88 -12.06 -11.72 5.97
CA ALA A 88 -12.11 -10.32 6.31
C ALA A 88 -12.94 -9.52 5.30
N HIS A 89 -13.54 -8.41 5.75
CA HIS A 89 -14.22 -7.48 4.86
C HIS A 89 -13.24 -6.47 4.24
N VAL A 90 -13.31 -6.25 2.92
CA VAL A 90 -12.54 -5.17 2.28
C VAL A 90 -13.28 -3.84 2.39
N VAL A 91 -12.59 -2.82 2.89
CA VAL A 91 -13.11 -1.44 2.97
C VAL A 91 -12.23 -0.53 2.13
N ILE A 92 -12.83 0.08 1.10
CA ILE A 92 -12.14 1.01 0.20
C ILE A 92 -12.82 2.38 0.34
N PRO A 93 -12.14 3.38 0.94
CA PRO A 93 -12.72 4.70 1.10
C PRO A 93 -13.09 5.31 -0.26
N PRO A 94 -14.23 6.00 -0.37
CA PRO A 94 -14.60 6.70 -1.59
C PRO A 94 -13.52 7.73 -1.95
N ARG A 95 -13.25 7.85 -3.26
CA ARG A 95 -12.29 8.83 -3.75
C ARG A 95 -12.83 10.23 -3.45
N LYS A 96 -12.07 11.04 -2.70
CA LYS A 96 -12.40 12.46 -2.52
C LYS A 96 -12.47 13.13 -3.90
N THR A 97 -13.66 13.48 -4.34
CA THR A 97 -13.90 14.44 -5.42
C THR A 97 -13.88 15.83 -4.78
N VAL A 98 -13.01 16.71 -5.28
CA VAL A 98 -13.00 18.10 -4.84
C VAL A 98 -14.18 18.77 -5.54
N ASN A 99 -15.18 19.21 -4.77
CA ASN A 99 -16.18 20.18 -5.22
C ASN A 99 -15.70 21.58 -4.87
#